data_AF-A0A922VVC5-F1
#
_entry.id   AF-A0A922VVC5-F1
#
_cell.length_a   1.000
_cell.length_b   1.000
_cell.length_c   1.000
_cell.angle_alpha   90.00
_cell.angle_beta   90.00
_cell.angle_gamma   90.00
#
_symmetry.space_group_name_H-M   'P 1'
#
loop_
_entity.id
_entity.type
_entity.pdbx_description
1 polymer ?
#
loop_
_entity_poly.entity_id
_entity_poly.type
_entity_poly.pdbx_seq_one_letter_code
_entity_poly.pdbx_strand_id
1 'polypeptide(L)' 'MDCLPPIPPAPVTDATTRAKFRAEIGQEFTAYFDEAQAYLRCLDAAQNEVSAEINRAIRDYQTLEPEPDG' A
#
# COMPACT_ATOMS: atom_id res chain seq x y z
N MET A 1 4.34 5.79 -9.24
CA MET A 1 4.59 4.39 -8.89
C MET A 1 3.24 3.70 -8.89
N ASP A 2 3.04 2.67 -9.71
CA ASP A 2 1.75 1.97 -9.73
C ASP A 2 1.74 0.94 -8.60
N CYS A 3 1.20 1.34 -7.44
CA CYS A 3 0.95 0.44 -6.33
C CYS A 3 -0.18 -0.50 -6.73
N LEU A 4 0.15 -1.71 -7.18
CA LEU A 4 -0.85 -2.71 -7.55
C LEU A 4 -1.18 -3.62 -6.38
N PRO A 5 -2.47 -3.83 -6.06
CA PRO A 5 -2.86 -4.78 -5.02
C PRO A 5 -2.52 -6.20 -5.47
N PRO A 6 -1.97 -7.06 -4.60
CA PRO A 6 -1.72 -8.45 -4.94
C PRO A 6 -3.03 -9.23 -5.06
N ILE A 7 -3.01 -10.30 -5.84
CA ILE A 7 -4.15 -11.21 -5.98
C ILE A 7 -4.06 -12.28 -4.91
N PRO A 8 -5.11 -12.47 -4.08
CA PRO A 8 -5.11 -13.52 -3.07
C PRO A 8 -5.11 -14.92 -3.72
N PRO A 9 -4.39 -15.90 -3.14
CA PRO A 9 -4.45 -17.28 -3.59
C PRO A 9 -5.87 -17.84 -3.50
N ALA A 10 -6.23 -18.72 -4.42
CA ALA A 10 -7.53 -19.38 -4.39
C ALA A 10 -7.62 -20.36 -3.20
N PRO A 11 -8.75 -20.41 -2.47
CA PRO A 11 -8.89 -21.32 -1.35
C PRO A 11 -8.95 -22.78 -1.83
N VAL A 12 -8.14 -23.66 -1.22
CA VAL A 12 -8.17 -25.11 -1.46
C VAL A 12 -9.07 -25.79 -0.42
N THR A 13 -10.29 -26.13 -0.81
CA THR A 13 -11.31 -26.68 0.12
C THR A 13 -11.24 -28.19 0.30
N ASP A 14 -10.62 -28.93 -0.62
CA ASP A 14 -10.43 -30.38 -0.51
C ASP A 14 -9.32 -30.73 0.50
N ALA A 15 -9.64 -31.59 1.47
CA ALA A 15 -8.73 -31.97 2.55
C ALA A 15 -7.55 -32.83 2.05
N THR A 16 -7.79 -33.70 1.08
CA THR A 16 -6.75 -34.57 0.51
C THR A 16 -5.71 -33.74 -0.24
N THR A 17 -6.18 -32.79 -1.04
CA THR A 17 -5.35 -31.83 -1.79
C THR A 17 -4.56 -30.94 -0.84
N ARG A 18 -5.19 -30.40 0.21
CA ARG A 18 -4.46 -29.63 1.24
C ARG A 18 -3.38 -30.43 1.94
N ALA A 19 -3.65 -31.69 2.27
CA ALA A 19 -2.67 -32.54 2.94
C ALA A 19 -1.48 -32.86 2.01
N LYS A 20 -1.78 -33.16 0.74
CA LYS A 20 -0.77 -33.49 -0.28
C LYS A 20 0.12 -32.31 -0.65
N PHE A 21 -0.44 -31.11 -0.78
CA PHE A 21 0.24 -29.91 -1.27
C PHE A 21 0.42 -28.84 -0.20
N ARG A 22 0.53 -29.25 1.08
CA ARG A 22 0.56 -28.32 2.21
C ARG A 22 1.68 -27.29 2.10
N ALA A 23 2.85 -27.72 1.62
CA ALA A 23 4.03 -26.87 1.52
C ALA A 23 3.87 -25.82 0.41
N GLU A 24 3.42 -26.24 -0.76
CA GLU A 24 3.20 -25.40 -1.93
C GLU A 24 2.09 -24.37 -1.66
N ILE A 25 0.95 -24.82 -1.12
CA ILE A 25 -0.12 -23.92 -0.69
C ILE A 25 0.42 -22.93 0.35
N GLY A 26 1.21 -23.39 1.31
CA GLY A 26 1.83 -22.50 2.30
C GLY A 26 2.70 -21.41 1.66
N GLN A 27 3.51 -21.79 0.67
CA GLN A 27 4.38 -20.85 -0.05
C GLN A 27 3.59 -19.80 -0.84
N GLU A 28 2.49 -20.18 -1.51
CA GLU A 28 1.62 -19.22 -2.21
C GLU A 28 1.03 -18.17 -1.25
N PHE A 29 0.60 -18.59 -0.05
CA PHE A 29 0.11 -17.65 0.96
C PHE A 29 1.21 -16.77 1.52
N THR A 30 2.40 -17.31 1.78
CA THR A 30 3.56 -16.50 2.21
C THR A 30 3.91 -15.45 1.16
N ALA A 31 3.99 -15.82 -0.12
CA ALA A 31 4.25 -14.88 -1.21
C ALA A 31 3.20 -13.77 -1.27
N TYR A 32 1.92 -14.12 -1.17
CA TYR A 32 0.83 -13.14 -1.10
C TYR A 32 1.00 -12.16 0.07
N PHE A 33 1.38 -12.63 1.26
CA PHE A 33 1.57 -11.75 2.41
C PHE A 33 2.75 -10.79 2.23
N ASP A 34 3.86 -11.26 1.64
CA ASP A 34 5.01 -10.41 1.34
C ASP A 34 4.66 -9.32 0.32
N GLU A 35 3.94 -9.70 -0.74
CA GLU A 35 3.43 -8.77 -1.75
C GLU A 35 2.42 -7.78 -1.16
N ALA A 36 1.53 -8.22 -0.27
CA ALA A 36 0.56 -7.35 0.40
C ALA A 36 1.26 -6.32 1.28
N GLN A 37 2.31 -6.71 2.00
CA GLN A 37 3.10 -5.75 2.76
C GLN A 37 3.85 -4.78 1.84
N ALA A 38 4.36 -5.22 0.69
CA ALA A 38 5.00 -4.35 -0.28
C ALA A 38 4.02 -3.32 -0.86
N TYR A 39 2.80 -3.76 -1.17
CA TYR A 39 1.72 -2.89 -1.61
C TYR A 39 1.37 -1.81 -0.56
N LEU A 40 1.23 -2.20 0.71
CA LEU A 40 0.94 -1.23 1.78
C LEU A 40 2.07 -0.21 1.97
N ARG A 41 3.34 -0.65 1.89
CA ARG A 41 4.49 0.28 1.93
C ARG A 41 4.50 1.25 0.75
N CYS A 42 4.07 0.79 -0.43
CA CYS A 42 3.93 1.66 -1.60
C CYS A 42 2.86 2.73 -1.38
N LEU A 43 1.68 2.35 -0.86
CA LEU A 43 0.61 3.29 -0.53
C LEU A 43 1.02 4.31 0.52
N ASP A 44 1.74 3.88 1.56
CA ASP A 44 2.27 4.77 2.61
C ASP A 44 3.25 5.80 2.02
N ALA A 45 4.18 5.37 1.15
CA ALA A 45 5.09 6.27 0.48
C ALA A 45 4.35 7.31 -0.39
N ALA A 46 3.36 6.86 -1.17
CA ALA A 46 2.53 7.75 -1.99
C ALA A 46 1.73 8.74 -1.13
N GLN A 47 1.17 8.30 0.00
CA GLN A 47 0.48 9.17 0.94
C GLN A 47 1.41 10.23 1.52
N ASN A 48 2.64 9.86 1.88
CA ASN A 48 3.63 10.78 2.42
C ASN A 48 4.05 11.83 1.39
N GLU A 49 4.24 11.43 0.13
CA GLU A 49 4.56 12.33 -0.98
C GLU A 49 3.47 13.39 -1.19
N VAL A 50 2.21 12.94 -1.34
CA VAL A 50 1.07 13.84 -1.53
C VAL A 50 0.88 14.76 -0.32
N SER A 51 1.07 14.24 0.90
CA SER A 51 0.96 15.05 2.12
C SER A 51 2.02 16.15 2.17
N ALA A 52 3.25 15.86 1.72
CA ALA A 52 4.30 16.86 1.61
C ALA A 52 3.96 17.95 0.58
N GLU A 53 3.40 17.56 -0.56
CA GLU A 53 2.93 18.48 -1.59
C GLU A 53 1.80 19.39 -1.11
N ILE A 54 0.78 18.83 -0.44
CA ILE A 54 -0.31 19.60 0.17
C ILE A 54 0.24 20.64 1.15
N ASN A 55 1.14 20.23 2.05
CA ASN A 55 1.74 21.13 3.03
C ASN A 55 2.55 22.25 2.37
N ARG A 56 3.19 21.97 1.23
CA ARG A 56 3.88 22.98 0.44
C ARG A 56 2.88 23.97 -0.17
N ALA A 57 1.84 23.46 -0.83
CA ALA A 57 0.81 24.30 -1.44
C ALA A 57 0.12 25.22 -0.43
N ILE A 58 -0.13 24.74 0.80
CA ILE A 58 -0.67 25.56 1.90
C ILE A 58 0.27 26.72 2.24
N ARG A 59 1.58 26.45 2.40
CA ARG A 59 2.55 27.52 2.70
C ARG A 59 2.62 28.54 1.58
N ASP A 60 2.65 28.08 0.33
CA ASP A 60 2.68 28.97 -0.84
C ASP A 60 1.43 29.86 -0.86
N TYR A 61 0.25 29.31 -0.56
CA TYR A 61 -0.99 30.09 -0.45
C TYR A 61 -0.95 31.13 0.67
N GLN A 62 -0.42 30.78 1.84
CA GLN A 62 -0.29 31.72 2.97
C GLN A 62 0.62 32.92 2.65
N THR A 63 1.60 32.77 1.74
CA THR A 63 2.44 33.90 1.32
C THR A 63 1.70 34.94 0.48
N LEU A 64 0.49 34.62 0.00
CA LEU A 64 -0.35 35.55 -0.75
C LEU A 64 -1.17 36.47 0.18
N GLU A 65 -1.24 36.17 1.48
CA GLU A 65 -1.93 37.02 2.44
C GLU A 65 -1.12 38.32 2.66
N PRO A 66 -1.70 39.51 2.44
CA PRO A 66 -1.03 40.75 2.78
C PRO A 66 -0.81 40.83 4.30
N GLU A 67 0.33 41.39 4.73
CA GLU A 67 0.53 41.72 6.15
C GLU A 67 -0.64 42.59 6.63
N PRO A 68 -1.20 42.35 7.82
CA PRO A 68 -2.25 43.20 8.36
C PRO A 68 -1.70 44.63 8.46
N ASP A 69 -2.36 45.58 7.79
CA ASP A 69 -2.06 47.01 7.88
C ASP A 69 -2.01 47.42 9.37
N GLY A 70 -0.80 47.67 9.86
CA GLY A 70 -0.55 48.19 11.21
C GLY A 70 -0.79 49.68 11.32
#